data_AF-A0A7V9KDH4-F1
#
_entry.id   AF-A0A7V9KDH4-F1
#
_cell.length_a   1.000
_cell.length_b   1.000
_cell.length_c   1.000
_cell.angle_alpha   90.00
_cell.angle_beta   90.00
_cell.angle_gamma   90.00
#
_symmetry.space_group_name_H-M   'P 1'
#
loop_
_entity.id
_entity.type
_entity.pdbx_description
1 polymer ?
#
loop_
_entity_poly.entity_id
_entity_poly.type
_entity_poly.pdbx_seq_one_letter_code
_entity_poly.pdbx_strand_id
1 'polypeptide(L)'
;MPENAAGVRRRLDVIRIVALLDAALLIVLVIAAVSDAEGLVSVLGPIHGVGFLGLLFLCVRGAGEGLWGWWFPALVVVTLGPPGSLIGDVRIRRRLASSRS
;
A
#
# COMPACT_ATOMS: atom_id res chain seq x y z
N MET A 1 19.64 -1.96 16.83
CA MET A 1 19.16 -2.39 15.49
C MET A 1 19.20 -1.26 14.44
N PRO A 2 20.30 -0.49 14.27
CA PRO A 2 20.41 0.51 13.19
C PRO A 2 20.67 -0.11 11.79
N GLU A 3 21.19 -1.34 11.74
CA GLU A 3 21.58 -2.02 10.48
C GLU A 3 20.38 -2.39 9.59
N ASN A 4 19.17 -2.51 10.15
CA ASN A 4 17.97 -2.93 9.41
C ASN A 4 17.10 -1.76 8.91
N ALA A 5 17.42 -0.51 9.29
CA ALA A 5 16.58 0.65 8.98
C ALA A 5 16.55 0.99 7.48
N ALA A 6 17.68 0.82 6.78
CA ALA A 6 17.75 1.04 5.33
C ALA A 6 16.92 0.00 4.57
N GLY A 7 16.95 -1.27 5.00
CA GLY A 7 16.15 -2.35 4.44
C GLY A 7 14.64 -2.13 4.62
N VAL A 8 14.23 -1.73 5.83
CA VAL A 8 12.83 -1.36 6.11
C VAL A 8 12.40 -0.18 5.25
N ARG A 9 13.24 0.86 5.13
CA ARG A 9 12.92 2.04 4.32
C ARG A 9 12.73 1.71 2.85
N ARG A 10 13.62 0.87 2.27
CA ARG A 10 13.49 0.41 0.89
C ARG A 10 12.17 -0.33 0.65
N ARG A 11 11.74 -1.19 1.59
CA ARG A 11 10.45 -1.90 1.49
C ARG A 11 9.26 -0.94 1.56
N LEU A 12 9.33 0.04 2.46
CA LEU A 12 8.33 1.10 2.54
C LEU A 12 8.28 1.95 1.27
N ASP A 13 9.42 2.22 0.63
CA ASP A 13 9.46 2.93 -0.66
C ASP A 13 8.78 2.11 -1.76
N VAL A 14 9.00 0.79 -1.81
CA VAL A 14 8.29 -0.11 -2.74
C VAL A 14 6.79 -0.11 -2.48
N ILE A 15 6.35 -0.28 -1.23
CA ILE A 15 4.92 -0.23 -0.85
C ILE A 15 4.33 1.10 -1.27
N ARG A 16 5.02 2.22 -1.03
CA ARG A 16 4.54 3.56 -1.41
C ARG A 16 4.37 3.71 -2.92
N ILE A 17 5.33 3.24 -3.73
CA ILE A 17 5.23 3.32 -5.19
C ILE A 17 4.05 2.47 -5.67
N VAL A 18 3.95 1.22 -5.21
CA VAL A 18 2.84 0.33 -5.57
C VAL A 18 1.50 0.94 -5.17
N ALA A 19 1.40 1.48 -3.96
CA ALA A 19 0.19 2.14 -3.47
C ALA A 19 -0.20 3.35 -4.31
N LEU A 20 0.75 4.17 -4.75
CA LEU A 20 0.46 5.34 -5.60
C LEU A 20 -0.02 4.92 -7.00
N LEU A 21 0.58 3.88 -7.59
CA LEU A 21 0.15 3.33 -8.86
C LEU A 21 -1.26 2.72 -8.75
N ASP A 22 -1.50 1.94 -7.70
CA ASP A 22 -2.80 1.32 -7.44
C ASP A 22 -3.89 2.36 -7.15
N ALA A 23 -3.55 3.46 -6.46
CA ALA A 23 -4.44 4.59 -6.24
C ALA A 23 -4.82 5.30 -7.54
N ALA A 24 -3.84 5.58 -8.39
CA ALA A 24 -4.07 6.22 -9.68
C ALA A 24 -4.98 5.34 -10.54
N LEU A 25 -4.73 4.03 -10.54
CA LEU A 25 -5.55 3.07 -11.26
C LEU A 25 -6.99 3.02 -10.70
N LEU A 26 -7.15 3.01 -9.37
CA LEU A 26 -8.46 3.07 -8.72
C LEU A 26 -9.22 4.34 -9.08
N ILE A 27 -8.56 5.51 -9.14
CA ILE A 27 -9.20 6.76 -9.57
C ILE A 27 -9.75 6.62 -10.99
N VAL A 28 -8.96 6.10 -11.93
CA VAL A 28 -9.40 5.90 -13.32
C VAL A 28 -10.54 4.88 -13.38
N LEU A 29 -10.45 3.78 -12.61
CA LEU A 29 -11.50 2.77 -12.53
C LEU A 29 -12.82 3.35 -11.99
N VAL A 30 -12.77 4.20 -10.96
CA VAL A 30 -13.96 4.89 -10.43
C VAL A 30 -14.57 5.80 -11.48
N ILE A 31 -13.75 6.61 -12.18
CA ILE A 31 -14.23 7.48 -13.27
C ILE A 31 -14.91 6.65 -14.37
N ALA A 32 -14.29 5.54 -14.78
CA ALA A 32 -14.85 4.63 -15.78
C ALA A 32 -16.19 4.03 -15.31
N ALA A 33 -16.27 3.61 -14.04
CA ALA A 33 -17.48 3.03 -13.47
C ALA A 33 -18.63 4.04 -13.40
N VAL A 34 -18.38 5.29 -12.98
CA VAL A 34 -19.43 6.32 -12.91
C VAL A 34 -19.79 6.92 -14.28
N SER A 35 -18.99 6.64 -15.31
CA SER A 35 -19.25 7.04 -16.69
C SER A 35 -19.85 5.91 -17.54
N ASP A 36 -20.28 4.81 -16.91
CA ASP A 36 -20.83 3.61 -17.57
C ASP A 36 -19.90 3.01 -18.65
N ALA A 37 -18.58 3.19 -18.50
CA ALA A 37 -17.58 2.67 -19.43
C ALA A 37 -17.22 1.21 -19.12
N GLU A 38 -18.20 0.30 -19.28
CA GLU A 38 -18.10 -1.12 -18.91
C GLU A 38 -16.85 -1.82 -19.48
N GLY A 39 -16.48 -1.49 -20.73
CA GLY A 39 -15.26 -2.01 -21.36
C GLY A 39 -13.99 -1.67 -20.58
N LEU A 40 -13.85 -0.42 -20.13
CA LEU A 40 -12.72 0.00 -19.28
C LEU A 40 -12.78 -0.68 -17.91
N VAL A 41 -13.97 -0.76 -17.30
CA VAL A 41 -14.14 -1.42 -15.99
C VAL A 41 -13.71 -2.89 -16.05
N SER A 42 -14.08 -3.60 -17.11
CA SER A 42 -13.73 -5.02 -17.30
C SER A 42 -12.23 -5.29 -17.38
N VAL A 43 -11.44 -4.28 -17.80
CA VAL A 43 -9.98 -4.37 -17.91
C VAL A 43 -9.30 -3.80 -16.66
N LEU A 44 -9.66 -2.58 -16.26
CA LEU A 44 -9.04 -1.88 -15.15
C LEU A 44 -9.38 -2.53 -13.80
N GLY A 45 -10.57 -3.12 -13.65
CA GLY A 45 -11.02 -3.80 -12.44
C GLY A 45 -10.08 -4.93 -12.02
N PRO A 46 -9.83 -5.94 -12.90
CA PRO A 46 -8.87 -7.00 -12.63
C PRO A 46 -7.44 -6.49 -12.40
N ILE A 47 -6.97 -5.50 -13.16
CA ILE A 47 -5.62 -4.94 -12.98
C ILE A 47 -5.49 -4.32 -11.58
N HIS A 48 -6.50 -3.55 -11.15
CA HIS A 48 -6.54 -2.96 -9.81
C HIS A 48 -6.65 -4.04 -8.73
N GLY A 49 -7.50 -5.05 -8.92
CA GLY A 49 -7.61 -6.17 -7.99
C GLY A 49 -6.27 -6.88 -7.76
N VAL A 50 -5.50 -7.14 -8.82
CA VAL A 50 -4.14 -7.72 -8.71
C VAL A 50 -3.18 -6.75 -8.01
N GLY A 51 -3.22 -5.45 -8.34
CA GLY A 51 -2.44 -4.40 -7.68
C GLY A 51 -2.69 -4.36 -6.18
N PHE A 52 -3.95 -4.33 -5.77
CA PHE A 52 -4.40 -4.36 -4.37
C PHE A 52 -3.91 -5.62 -3.65
N LEU A 53 -4.08 -6.81 -4.24
CA LEU A 53 -3.59 -8.05 -3.63
C LEU A 53 -2.07 -8.07 -3.48
N GLY A 54 -1.34 -7.53 -4.46
CA GLY A 54 0.11 -7.35 -4.38
C GLY A 54 0.52 -6.41 -3.24
N LEU A 55 -0.15 -5.27 -3.11
CA LEU A 55 0.06 -4.32 -2.01
C LEU A 55 -0.21 -4.96 -0.65
N LEU A 56 -1.33 -5.66 -0.52
CA LEU A 56 -1.71 -6.36 0.72
C LEU A 56 -0.67 -7.43 1.08
N PHE A 57 -0.22 -8.21 0.10
CA PHE A 57 0.83 -9.23 0.30
C PHE A 57 2.12 -8.61 0.85
N LEU A 58 2.57 -7.47 0.31
CA LEU A 58 3.78 -6.79 0.81
C LEU A 58 3.62 -6.33 2.26
N CYS A 59 2.46 -5.77 2.62
CA CYS A 59 2.14 -5.35 3.98
C CYS A 59 2.06 -6.52 4.96
N VAL A 60 1.42 -7.63 4.57
CA VAL A 60 1.33 -8.87 5.35
C VAL A 60 2.71 -9.48 5.56
N ARG A 61 3.49 -9.60 4.48
CA ARG A 61 4.86 -10.15 4.54
C ARG A 61 5.74 -9.36 5.50
N GLY A 62 5.73 -8.02 5.44
CA GLY A 62 6.51 -7.22 6.37
C GLY A 62 6.04 -7.32 7.82
N ALA A 63 4.75 -7.58 8.06
CA ALA A 63 4.25 -7.85 9.40
C ALA A 63 4.70 -9.23 9.91
N GLY A 64 4.64 -10.26 9.06
CA GLY A 64 5.13 -11.61 9.38
C GLY A 64 6.64 -11.65 9.63
N GLU A 65 7.41 -10.79 8.97
CA GLU A 65 8.85 -10.62 9.21
C GLU A 65 9.17 -9.70 10.40
N GLY A 66 8.16 -9.21 11.13
CA GLY A 66 8.34 -8.38 12.33
C GLY A 66 8.80 -6.94 12.05
N LEU A 67 8.72 -6.46 10.81
CA LEU A 67 9.13 -5.10 10.44
C LEU A 67 8.14 -4.03 10.91
N TRP A 68 6.87 -4.40 11.04
CA TRP A 68 5.78 -3.59 11.58
C TRP A 68 4.67 -4.48 12.13
N GLY A 69 3.68 -3.90 12.79
CA GLY A 69 2.56 -4.65 13.37
C GLY A 69 1.47 -4.99 12.35
N TRP A 70 0.69 -6.04 12.65
CA TRP A 70 -0.49 -6.48 11.88
C TRP A 70 -1.59 -5.42 11.71
N TRP A 71 -1.54 -4.32 12.48
CA TRP A 71 -2.40 -3.17 12.27
C TRP A 71 -2.21 -2.55 10.87
N PHE A 72 -1.03 -2.65 10.26
CA PHE A 72 -0.76 -2.03 8.96
C PHE A 72 -1.53 -2.72 7.81
N PRO A 73 -1.41 -4.04 7.59
CA PRO A 73 -2.25 -4.72 6.60
C PRO A 73 -3.75 -4.60 6.91
N ALA A 74 -4.16 -4.61 8.19
CA ALA A 74 -5.56 -4.36 8.56
C ALA A 74 -6.06 -2.99 8.07
N LEU A 75 -5.24 -1.94 8.21
CA LEU A 75 -5.55 -0.59 7.71
C LEU A 75 -5.67 -0.56 6.18
N VAL A 76 -4.79 -1.27 5.47
CA VAL A 76 -4.86 -1.40 4.00
C VAL A 76 -6.17 -2.05 3.56
N VAL A 77 -6.63 -3.11 4.24
CA VAL A 77 -7.90 -3.76 3.93
C VAL A 77 -9.10 -2.82 4.18
N VAL A 78 -9.16 -2.20 5.36
CA VAL A 78 -10.31 -1.36 5.76
C VAL A 78 -10.46 -0.11 4.88
N THR A 79 -9.35 0.43 4.39
CA THR A 79 -9.36 1.65 3.57
C THR A 79 -9.35 1.38 2.07
N LEU A 80 -9.46 0.11 1.65
CA LEU A 80 -9.37 -0.30 0.24
C LEU A 80 -8.05 0.13 -0.43
N GLY A 81 -6.92 0.00 0.29
CA GLY A 81 -5.58 0.05 -0.29
C GLY A 81 -4.82 1.37 -0.05
N PRO A 82 -4.98 2.39 -0.91
CA PRO A 82 -4.12 3.58 -0.89
C PRO A 82 -4.14 4.43 0.39
N PRO A 83 -5.30 4.75 0.99
CA PRO A 83 -5.31 5.63 2.17
C PRO A 83 -4.59 4.99 3.37
N GLY A 84 -4.85 3.70 3.62
CA GLY A 84 -4.25 2.98 4.75
C GLY A 84 -2.77 2.68 4.56
N SER A 85 -2.33 2.43 3.32
CA SER A 85 -0.93 2.22 3.00
C SER A 85 -0.07 3.48 3.27
N LEU A 86 -0.57 4.67 2.89
CA LEU A 86 0.09 5.96 3.14
C LEU A 86 0.13 6.32 4.63
N ILE A 87 -0.97 6.10 5.37
CA ILE A 87 -1.01 6.35 6.82
C ILE A 87 0.03 5.48 7.54
N GLY A 88 0.12 4.20 7.16
CA GLY A 88 1.09 3.29 7.76
C GLY A 88 2.55 3.66 7.44
N ASP A 89 2.83 4.03 6.19
CA ASP A 89 4.15 4.53 5.75
C ASP A 89 4.61 5.72 6.61
N VAL A 90 3.77 6.75 6.75
CA VAL A 90 4.08 7.95 7.52
C VAL A 90 4.35 7.60 8.99
N ARG A 91 3.52 6.74 9.60
CA ARG A 91 3.67 6.37 11.02
C ARG A 91 4.96 5.60 11.27
N ILE A 92 5.33 4.65 10.40
CA ILE A 92 6.54 3.85 10.56
C ILE A 92 7.80 4.70 10.35
N ARG A 93 7.80 5.58 9.33
CA ARG A 93 8.92 6.51 9.10
C ARG A 93 9.16 7.46 10.27
N ARG A 94 8.09 7.97 10.89
CA ARG A 94 8.20 8.82 12.09
C ARG A 94 8.87 8.09 13.25
N ARG A 95 8.50 6.81 13.48
CA ARG A 95 9.13 5.97 14.53
C ARG A 95 10.62 5.75 14.26
N LEU A 96 10.99 5.47 13.02
CA LEU A 96 12.41 5.29 12.64
C LEU A 96 13.23 6.57 12.82
N ALA A 97 12.63 7.75 12.61
CA ALA A 97 13.29 9.04 12.85
C ALA A 97 13.50 9.32 14.33
N SER A 98 12.51 9.02 15.19
CA SER A 98 12.61 9.23 16.65
C SER A 98 13.55 8.26 17.35
N SER A 99 13.78 7.05 16.82
CA SER A 99 14.71 6.08 17.40
C SER A 99 16.19 6.36 17.09
N ARG A 100 16.49 7.47 16.38
CA ARG A 100 17.85 7.91 16.03
C ARG A 100 18.34 9.12 16.85
N SER A 101 17.50 9.73 17.70
CA SER A 101 17.84 10.81 18.64
C SER A 101 17.98 10.27 20.06
#